data_AF-A0A164ATA9-F1
#
_entry.id   AF-A0A164ATA9-F1
#
_cell.length_a   1.000
_cell.length_b   1.000
_cell.length_c   1.000
_cell.angle_alpha   90.00
_cell.angle_beta   90.00
_cell.angle_gamma   90.00
#
_symmetry.space_group_name_H-M   'P 1'
#
loop_
_entity.id
_entity.type
_entity.pdbx_description
1 polymer ?
#
loop_
_entity_poly.entity_id
_entity_poly.type
_entity_poly.pdbx_seq_one_letter_code
_entity_poly.pdbx_strand_id
1 'polypeptide(L)'
;MLCAAALMTSALGGPALAQAPTPWVLAPDMGYGYDGTGKTFAYKMGTNNAKFLLKGAKKVPKNTLFFIGENGQLYMRSGPFLEDDGKFKFGPG
;
A
#
# COMPACT_ATOMS: atom_id res chain seq x y z
N MET A 1 -8.97 47.16 41.97
CA MET A 1 -9.48 46.38 40.83
C MET A 1 -8.34 45.50 40.35
N LEU A 2 -8.50 44.17 40.34
CA LEU A 2 -7.64 43.31 39.53
C LEU A 2 -8.56 42.28 38.88
N CYS A 3 -8.82 42.49 37.59
CA CYS A 3 -9.74 41.70 36.79
C CYS A 3 -9.14 40.32 36.51
N ALA A 4 -9.93 39.28 36.73
CA ALA A 4 -9.69 37.96 36.16
C ALA A 4 -9.85 38.01 34.64
N ALA A 5 -8.95 37.37 33.90
CA ALA A 5 -9.17 37.03 32.50
C ALA A 5 -8.59 35.64 32.22
N ALA A 6 -9.45 34.64 32.34
CA ALA A 6 -9.25 33.36 31.66
C ALA A 6 -9.55 33.57 30.17
N LEU A 7 -8.68 33.11 29.27
CA LEU A 7 -9.01 32.99 27.84
C LEU A 7 -8.44 31.68 27.30
N MET A 8 -9.39 30.94 26.74
CA MET A 8 -9.38 29.54 26.37
C MET A 8 -8.46 29.22 25.19
N THR A 9 -7.88 28.03 25.23
CA THR A 9 -7.33 27.29 24.11
C THR A 9 -8.40 26.96 23.06
N SER A 10 -8.10 27.15 21.78
CA SER A 10 -8.66 26.32 20.69
C SER A 10 -7.85 26.50 19.40
N ALA A 11 -6.80 25.70 19.25
CA ALA A 11 -6.23 25.45 17.93
C ALA A 11 -7.28 24.66 17.13
N LEU A 12 -7.89 25.30 16.14
CA LEU A 12 -8.81 24.67 15.19
C LEU A 12 -8.01 23.74 14.28
N GLY A 13 -7.81 22.50 14.70
CA GLY A 13 -7.43 21.41 13.82
C GLY A 13 -8.64 21.06 12.94
N GLY A 14 -8.67 21.57 11.71
CA GLY A 14 -9.67 21.16 10.72
C GLY A 14 -9.53 19.66 10.39
N PRO A 15 -10.62 18.98 10.00
CA PRO A 15 -10.56 17.57 9.64
C PRO A 15 -9.64 17.39 8.43
N ALA A 16 -8.56 16.63 8.61
CA ALA A 16 -7.80 16.12 7.49
C ALA A 16 -8.71 15.14 6.73
N LEU A 17 -9.18 15.54 5.54
CA LEU A 17 -9.90 14.66 4.65
C LEU A 17 -8.95 13.51 4.27
N ALA A 18 -9.17 12.35 4.88
CA ALA A 18 -8.45 11.13 4.51
C ALA A 18 -8.74 10.86 3.03
N GLN A 19 -7.71 10.99 2.21
CA GLN A 19 -7.78 10.68 0.78
C GLN A 19 -8.25 9.23 0.66
N ALA A 20 -9.30 8.98 -0.14
CA ALA A 20 -9.79 7.63 -0.37
C ALA A 20 -8.62 6.73 -0.82
N PRO A 21 -8.53 5.48 -0.32
CA PRO A 21 -7.44 4.59 -0.70
C PRO A 21 -7.39 4.44 -2.21
N THR A 22 -6.29 4.84 -2.83
CA THR A 22 -6.10 4.62 -4.27
C THR A 22 -6.03 3.12 -4.53
N PRO A 23 -6.91 2.56 -5.39
CA PRO A 23 -6.88 1.13 -5.70
C PRO A 23 -5.53 0.72 -6.28
N TRP A 24 -5.09 -0.49 -5.96
CA TRP A 24 -3.92 -1.09 -6.62
C TRP A 24 -4.29 -1.51 -8.04
N VAL A 25 -4.02 -0.64 -9.01
CA VAL A 25 -4.31 -0.91 -10.43
C VAL A 25 -3.07 -1.48 -11.09
N LEU A 26 -3.02 -2.80 -11.30
CA LEU A 26 -1.91 -3.48 -11.98
C LEU A 26 -1.72 -2.92 -13.39
N ALA A 27 -0.70 -2.07 -13.57
CA ALA A 27 -0.31 -1.51 -14.85
C ALA A 27 1.20 -1.66 -15.06
N PRO A 28 1.68 -1.79 -16.33
CA PRO A 28 3.10 -2.03 -16.62
C PRO A 28 4.05 -0.93 -16.11
N ASP A 29 3.53 0.26 -15.87
CA ASP A 29 4.26 1.45 -15.43
C ASP A 29 3.98 1.81 -13.96
N MET A 30 3.45 0.88 -13.16
CA MET A 30 3.19 1.10 -11.73
C MET A 30 4.15 0.30 -10.85
N GLY A 31 4.72 0.97 -9.86
CA GLY A 31 5.43 0.34 -8.74
C GLY A 31 4.56 0.33 -7.48
N TYR A 32 4.55 -0.79 -6.77
CA TYR A 32 3.90 -0.90 -5.45
C TYR A 32 4.97 -1.11 -4.40
N GLY A 33 4.79 -0.44 -3.27
CA GLY A 33 5.67 -0.62 -2.13
C GLY A 33 4.90 -0.76 -0.84
N TYR A 34 5.55 -1.43 0.09
CA TYR A 34 5.14 -1.59 1.47
C TYR A 34 6.34 -1.16 2.30
N ASP A 35 6.22 0.00 2.95
CA ASP A 35 7.36 0.60 3.65
C ASP A 35 7.61 -0.03 5.03
N GLY A 36 8.68 0.42 5.69
CA GLY A 36 9.07 -0.09 7.01
C GLY A 36 8.07 0.19 8.13
N THR A 37 7.08 1.06 7.91
CA THR A 37 5.97 1.34 8.85
C THR A 37 4.73 0.51 8.55
N GLY A 38 4.74 -0.25 7.47
CA GLY A 38 3.61 -1.03 6.99
C GLY A 38 2.62 -0.23 6.15
N LYS A 39 3.00 0.95 5.64
CA LYS A 39 2.15 1.71 4.74
C LYS A 39 2.37 1.25 3.30
N THR A 40 1.26 1.02 2.62
CA THR A 40 1.25 0.72 1.18
C THR A 40 1.28 1.99 0.35
N PHE A 41 1.97 1.97 -0.78
CA PHE A 41 1.90 3.02 -1.79
C PHE A 41 1.92 2.45 -3.20
N ALA A 42 1.30 3.18 -4.13
CA ALA A 42 1.36 2.94 -5.56
C ALA A 42 1.99 4.17 -6.21
N TYR A 43 2.96 3.96 -7.09
CA TYR A 43 3.75 5.02 -7.70
C TYR A 43 3.84 4.81 -9.22
N LYS A 44 3.52 5.84 -10.00
CA LYS A 44 3.67 5.82 -11.45
C LYS A 44 5.14 5.97 -11.81
N MET A 45 5.71 4.94 -12.40
CA MET A 45 7.10 4.87 -12.79
C MET A 45 7.37 5.81 -13.97
N GLY A 46 8.36 6.68 -13.80
CA GLY A 46 8.97 7.45 -14.90
C GLY A 46 10.11 6.66 -15.55
N THR A 47 10.42 7.00 -16.80
CA THR A 47 11.50 6.37 -17.58
C THR A 47 12.90 6.69 -17.05
N ASN A 48 13.09 7.88 -16.45
CA ASN A 48 14.39 8.38 -16.01
C ASN A 48 15.06 7.52 -14.92
N ASN A 49 14.28 6.80 -14.11
CA ASN A 49 14.79 6.06 -12.94
C ASN A 49 14.79 4.54 -13.13
N ALA A 50 14.40 4.02 -14.31
CA ALA A 50 14.27 2.58 -14.54
C ALA A 50 15.59 1.81 -14.31
N LYS A 51 16.74 2.39 -14.72
CA LYS A 51 18.06 1.78 -14.51
C LYS A 51 18.39 1.60 -13.03
N PHE A 52 18.04 2.58 -12.19
CA PHE A 52 18.26 2.50 -10.75
C PHE A 52 17.31 1.51 -10.10
N LEU A 53 16.04 1.50 -10.49
CA LEU A 53 15.05 0.56 -9.96
C LEU A 53 15.41 -0.89 -10.28
N LEU A 54 15.89 -1.18 -11.50
CA LEU A 54 16.26 -2.53 -11.90
C LEU A 54 17.61 -2.99 -11.32
N LYS A 55 18.45 -2.06 -10.84
CA LYS A 55 19.75 -2.40 -10.26
C LYS A 55 19.55 -3.12 -8.93
N GLY A 56 19.89 -4.41 -8.91
CA GLY A 56 19.74 -5.26 -7.71
C GLY A 56 18.32 -5.82 -7.52
N ALA A 57 17.37 -5.48 -8.40
CA ALA A 57 16.04 -6.07 -8.39
C ALA A 57 16.12 -7.56 -8.73
N LYS A 58 15.31 -8.37 -8.03
CA LYS A 58 15.09 -9.78 -8.36
C LYS A 58 13.75 -9.93 -9.04
N LYS A 59 13.72 -10.74 -10.10
CA LYS A 59 12.45 -11.13 -10.72
C LYS A 59 11.65 -11.95 -9.70
N VAL A 60 10.38 -11.62 -9.56
CA VAL A 60 9.45 -12.43 -8.76
C VAL A 60 9.31 -13.81 -9.42
N PRO A 61 9.45 -14.92 -8.66
CA PRO A 61 9.19 -16.25 -9.18
C PRO A 61 7.77 -16.37 -9.77
N LYS A 62 7.60 -17.27 -10.74
CA LYS A 62 6.25 -17.62 -11.20
C LYS A 62 5.48 -18.26 -10.05
N ASN A 63 4.16 -18.13 -10.08
CA ASN A 63 3.26 -18.64 -9.03
C ASN A 63 3.58 -18.02 -7.66
N THR A 64 3.60 -16.69 -7.61
CA THR A 64 3.68 -15.94 -6.35
C THR A 64 2.45 -15.07 -6.22
N LEU A 65 1.72 -15.25 -5.13
CA LEU A 65 0.58 -14.43 -4.75
C LEU A 65 1.06 -13.33 -3.79
N PHE A 66 0.62 -12.10 -4.01
CA PHE A 66 0.73 -10.98 -3.07
C PHE A 66 -0.66 -10.59 -2.59
N PHE A 67 -0.83 -10.37 -1.30
CA PHE A 67 -2.13 -10.02 -0.74
C PHE A 67 -1.97 -9.22 0.55
N ILE A 68 -2.99 -8.41 0.87
CA ILE A 68 -3.09 -7.69 2.13
C ILE A 68 -3.89 -8.55 3.10
N GLY A 69 -3.32 -8.86 4.27
CA GLY A 69 -4.03 -9.56 5.34
C GLY A 69 -5.01 -8.64 6.06
N GLU A 70 -5.87 -9.21 6.91
CA GLU A 70 -6.81 -8.43 7.73
C GLU A 70 -6.14 -7.39 8.64
N ASN A 71 -4.87 -7.64 8.98
CA ASN A 71 -4.03 -6.72 9.75
C ASN A 71 -3.41 -5.57 8.91
N GLY A 72 -3.79 -5.44 7.64
CA GLY A 72 -3.27 -4.41 6.73
C GLY A 72 -1.84 -4.65 6.22
N GLN A 73 -1.22 -5.78 6.58
CA GLN A 73 0.16 -6.09 6.18
C GLN A 73 0.22 -6.77 4.82
N LEU A 74 1.28 -6.48 4.06
CA LEU A 74 1.55 -7.15 2.79
C LEU A 74 2.21 -8.50 3.03
N TYR A 75 1.57 -9.57 2.54
CA TYR A 75 2.09 -10.93 2.53
C TYR A 75 2.43 -11.36 1.11
N MET A 76 3.37 -12.31 1.01
CA MET A 76 3.64 -13.06 -0.21
C MET A 76 3.57 -14.57 0.05
N ARG A 77 3.07 -15.32 -0.93
CA ARG A 77 3.08 -16.79 -0.92
C ARG A 77 3.60 -17.32 -2.23
N SER A 78 4.61 -18.17 -2.18
CA SER A 78 5.09 -18.94 -3.33
C SER A 78 4.32 -20.26 -3.45
N GLY A 79 4.10 -20.71 -4.69
CA GLY A 79 3.40 -21.95 -5.03
C GLY A 79 2.04 -21.71 -5.71
N PRO A 80 1.37 -22.77 -6.19
CA PRO A 80 0.07 -22.65 -6.85
C PRO A 80 -0.97 -22.00 -5.93
N PHE A 81 -1.54 -20.89 -6.39
CA PHE A 81 -2.66 -20.20 -5.75
C PHE A 81 -3.94 -20.28 -6.60
N LEU A 82 -3.84 -20.91 -7.76
CA LEU A 82 -4.96 -21.33 -8.61
C LEU A 82 -5.00 -22.86 -8.61
N GLU A 83 -6.19 -23.42 -8.63
CA GLU A 83 -6.43 -24.83 -8.96
C GLU A 83 -6.24 -25.06 -10.47
N ASP A 84 -6.26 -26.33 -10.90
CA ASP A 84 -6.05 -26.70 -12.32
C ASP A 84 -7.12 -26.12 -13.25
N ASP A 85 -8.32 -25.83 -12.74
CA ASP A 85 -9.42 -25.17 -13.46
C ASP A 85 -9.35 -23.63 -13.43
N GLY A 86 -8.27 -23.07 -12.85
CA GLY A 86 -8.04 -21.63 -12.73
C GLY A 86 -8.80 -20.97 -11.58
N LYS A 87 -9.55 -21.71 -10.76
CA LYS A 87 -10.21 -21.13 -9.58
C LYS A 87 -9.20 -20.71 -8.53
N PHE A 88 -9.49 -19.60 -7.85
CA PHE A 88 -8.66 -19.15 -6.74
C PHE A 88 -8.78 -20.13 -5.56
N LYS A 89 -7.64 -20.70 -5.17
CA LYS A 89 -7.55 -21.75 -4.15
C LYS A 89 -8.04 -21.32 -2.77
N PHE A 90 -7.95 -20.02 -2.47
CA PHE A 90 -8.31 -19.46 -1.16
C PHE A 90 -9.59 -18.61 -1.22
N GLY A 91 -10.43 -18.84 -2.23
CA GLY A 91 -11.74 -18.19 -2.32
C GLY A 91 -12.68 -18.67 -1.20
N PRO A 92 -13.80 -17.96 -0.99
CA PRO A 92 -14.87 -18.48 -0.14
C PRO A 92 -15.31 -19.85 -0.69
N GLY A 93 -15.36 -20.84 0.21
CA GLY A 93 -15.84 -22.19 -0.11
C GLY A 93 -17.34 -22.23 -0.36
#